data_AF-X1BTY0-F1
#
_entry.id   AF-X1BTY0-F1
#
_cell.length_a   1.000
_cell.length_b   1.000
_cell.length_c   1.000
_cell.angle_alpha   90.00
_cell.angle_beta   90.00
_cell.angle_gamma   90.00
#
_symmetry.space_group_name_H-M   'P 1'
#
loop_
_entity.id
_entity.type
_entity.pdbx_description
1 polymer ?
#
loop_
_entity_poly.entity_id
_entity_poly.type
_entity_poly.pdbx_seq_one_letter_code
_entity_poly.pdbx_strand_id
1 'polypeptide(L)'
;THQWLVIYDGNKPTFEPSPLFRVIKVKPVNDIMEIVSLMKPLGRFLQTVGVAIPNDRLIPFADAIGEIGATNIRTISNMTLQKSWEPWDGRFPLQELFELDNIRWVSINTKNIDEDIKKSIERKRMIVNGNIKIP
;
A
#
# COMPACT_ATOMS: atom_id res chain seq x y z
N THR A 1 -21.53 -11.45 12.05
CA THR A 1 -21.79 -10.71 10.80
C THR A 1 -20.81 -9.57 10.70
N HIS A 2 -19.89 -9.63 9.75
CA HIS A 2 -18.78 -8.70 9.65
C HIS A 2 -19.04 -7.71 8.52
N GLN A 3 -19.78 -6.63 8.82
CA GLN A 3 -20.14 -5.63 7.82
C GLN A 3 -18.94 -4.74 7.46
N TRP A 4 -18.81 -4.45 6.17
CA TRP A 4 -17.85 -3.50 5.60
C TRP A 4 -18.63 -2.31 5.05
N LEU A 5 -18.08 -1.10 5.18
CA LEU A 5 -18.57 0.09 4.50
C LEU A 5 -17.65 0.39 3.32
N VAL A 6 -18.19 0.33 2.10
CA VAL A 6 -17.47 0.70 0.89
C VAL A 6 -18.08 1.98 0.34
N ILE A 7 -17.27 3.02 0.23
CA ILE A 7 -17.68 4.35 -0.25
C ILE A 7 -16.99 4.59 -1.59
N TYR A 8 -17.76 4.76 -2.65
CA TYR A 8 -17.24 5.25 -3.91
C TYR A 8 -17.36 6.77 -3.95
N ASP A 9 -16.24 7.46 -4.18
CA ASP A 9 -16.16 8.92 -4.23
C ASP A 9 -15.50 9.36 -5.54
N GLY A 10 -16.28 9.32 -6.63
CA GLY A 10 -15.82 9.63 -7.98
C GLY A 10 -15.66 11.12 -8.29
N ASN A 11 -16.29 11.99 -7.51
CA ASN A 11 -16.42 13.41 -7.86
C ASN A 11 -15.50 14.33 -7.04
N LYS A 12 -14.91 13.83 -5.93
CA LYS A 12 -13.99 14.63 -5.12
C LYS A 12 -12.54 14.25 -5.41
N PRO A 13 -11.72 15.20 -5.90
CA PRO A 13 -10.30 14.94 -6.14
C PRO A 13 -9.49 14.91 -4.83
N THR A 14 -10.02 15.48 -3.75
CA THR A 14 -9.34 15.54 -2.46
C THR A 14 -9.38 14.19 -1.77
N PHE A 15 -8.26 13.81 -1.18
CA PHE A 15 -8.21 12.69 -0.27
C PHE A 15 -8.28 13.18 1.18
N GLU A 16 -8.95 12.38 1.99
CA GLU A 16 -9.14 12.62 3.42
C GLU A 16 -8.71 11.35 4.15
N PRO A 17 -8.21 11.46 5.40
CA PRO A 17 -8.00 10.29 6.23
C PRO A 17 -9.25 9.40 6.24
N SER A 18 -9.05 8.10 6.01
CA SER A 18 -10.14 7.14 6.16
C SER A 18 -10.49 7.02 7.64
N PRO A 19 -11.78 6.87 8.00
CA PRO A 19 -12.13 6.26 9.27
C PRO A 19 -11.38 4.93 9.40
N LEU A 20 -10.81 4.67 10.58
CA LEU A 20 -10.15 3.39 10.87
C LEU A 20 -11.16 2.23 10.77
N PHE A 21 -10.69 0.99 10.84
CA PHE A 21 -11.48 -0.25 10.77
C PHE A 21 -12.00 -0.62 9.36
N ARG A 22 -13.22 -1.17 9.27
CA ARG A 22 -13.80 -1.86 8.10
C ARG A 22 -14.41 -0.90 7.08
N VAL A 23 -13.70 0.19 6.77
CA VAL A 23 -14.12 1.21 5.80
C VAL A 23 -13.13 1.23 4.64
N ILE A 24 -13.65 1.17 3.42
CA ILE A 24 -12.88 1.29 2.18
C ILE A 24 -13.43 2.48 1.40
N LYS A 25 -12.59 3.49 1.14
CA LYS A 25 -12.90 4.57 0.20
C LYS A 25 -12.27 4.25 -1.16
N VAL A 26 -13.06 4.27 -2.22
CA VAL A 26 -12.64 4.02 -3.59
C VAL A 26 -12.72 5.33 -4.37
N LYS A 27 -11.57 5.77 -4.90
CA LYS A 27 -11.45 6.97 -5.72
C LYS A 27 -10.82 6.60 -7.07
N PRO A 28 -11.46 6.92 -8.20
CA PRO A 28 -10.85 6.73 -9.51
C PRO A 28 -9.74 7.77 -9.74
N VAL A 29 -8.70 7.35 -10.44
CA VAL A 29 -7.63 8.21 -10.97
C VAL A 29 -7.34 7.75 -12.40
N ASN A 30 -6.89 8.65 -13.28
CA ASN A 30 -6.56 8.24 -14.65
C ASN A 30 -5.20 7.56 -14.71
N ASP A 31 -4.25 8.07 -13.91
CA ASP A 31 -2.93 7.49 -13.75
C ASP A 31 -2.52 7.46 -12.28
N ILE A 32 -1.81 6.39 -11.87
CA ILE A 32 -1.40 6.21 -10.48
C ILE A 32 -0.42 7.30 -10.00
N MET A 33 0.33 7.94 -10.90
CA MET A 33 1.24 9.03 -10.56
C MET A 33 0.50 10.30 -10.12
N GLU A 34 -0.78 10.48 -10.51
CA GLU A 34 -1.60 11.60 -10.03
C GLU A 34 -1.72 11.58 -8.50
N ILE A 35 -1.72 10.38 -7.90
CA ILE A 35 -1.84 10.16 -6.46
C ILE A 35 -0.73 10.87 -5.68
N VAL A 36 0.48 11.00 -6.23
CA VAL A 36 1.62 11.65 -5.54
C VAL A 36 1.26 13.08 -5.15
N SER A 37 0.69 13.84 -6.09
CA SER A 37 0.25 15.22 -5.84
C SER A 37 -0.95 15.29 -4.88
N LEU A 38 -1.92 14.39 -5.07
CA LEU A 38 -3.18 14.37 -4.31
C LEU A 38 -2.98 13.92 -2.86
N MET A 39 -1.98 13.08 -2.59
CA MET A 39 -1.66 12.55 -1.26
C MET A 39 -0.67 13.39 -0.48
N LYS A 40 0.04 14.32 -1.11
CA LYS A 40 1.03 15.19 -0.46
C LYS A 40 0.53 15.82 0.87
N PRO A 41 -0.72 16.32 0.98
CA PRO A 41 -1.24 16.86 2.25
C PRO A 41 -1.38 15.82 3.38
N LEU A 42 -1.52 14.54 3.02
CA LEU A 42 -1.67 13.42 3.95
C LEU A 42 -0.37 12.64 4.16
N GLY A 43 0.75 13.10 3.59
CA GLY A 43 2.03 12.41 3.58
C GLY A 43 2.53 11.95 4.96
N ARG A 44 2.28 12.76 6.00
CA ARG A 44 2.63 12.41 7.40
C ARG A 44 1.92 11.17 7.94
N PHE A 45 0.83 10.75 7.32
CA PHE A 45 0.04 9.58 7.69
C PHE A 45 0.23 8.40 6.72
N LEU A 46 0.96 8.61 5.63
CA LEU A 46 1.16 7.61 4.59
C LEU A 46 2.34 6.71 4.95
N GLN A 47 2.08 5.53 5.50
CA GLN A 47 3.13 4.59 5.89
C GLN A 47 3.26 3.44 4.89
N THR A 48 2.19 2.64 4.77
CA THR A 48 2.16 1.47 3.90
C THR A 48 1.30 1.73 2.67
N VAL A 49 1.83 1.43 1.48
CA VAL A 49 1.13 1.54 0.21
C VAL A 49 1.04 0.16 -0.43
N GLY A 50 -0.19 -0.35 -0.56
CA GLY A 50 -0.46 -1.56 -1.33
C GLY A 50 -0.68 -1.22 -2.79
N VAL A 51 0.08 -1.83 -3.70
CA VAL A 51 0.01 -1.56 -5.14
C VAL A 51 -0.27 -2.82 -5.94
N ALA A 52 -0.91 -2.62 -7.09
CA ALA A 52 -1.11 -3.60 -8.14
C ALA A 52 -0.85 -2.91 -9.49
N ILE A 53 0.42 -2.69 -9.79
CA ILE A 53 0.90 -2.00 -10.99
C ILE A 53 1.90 -2.89 -11.76
N PRO A 54 2.13 -2.64 -13.05
CA PRO A 54 3.18 -3.29 -13.82
C PRO A 54 4.56 -3.13 -13.17
N ASN A 55 5.42 -4.15 -13.31
CA ASN A 55 6.74 -4.16 -12.66
C ASN A 55 7.69 -3.04 -13.11
N ASP A 56 7.60 -2.62 -14.36
CA ASP A 56 8.37 -1.50 -14.92
C ASP A 56 7.96 -0.13 -14.33
N ARG A 57 6.73 0.00 -13.82
CA ARG A 57 6.24 1.20 -13.14
C ARG A 57 6.53 1.25 -11.64
N LEU A 58 6.97 0.13 -11.06
CA LEU A 58 7.12 0.00 -9.61
C LEU A 58 8.16 0.95 -9.02
N ILE A 59 9.38 0.97 -9.58
CA ILE A 59 10.46 1.81 -9.07
C ILE A 59 10.14 3.31 -9.25
N PRO A 60 9.73 3.80 -10.44
CA PRO A 60 9.34 5.20 -10.60
C PRO A 60 8.22 5.65 -9.66
N PHE A 61 7.23 4.78 -9.44
CA PHE A 61 6.16 5.06 -8.48
C PHE A 61 6.68 5.08 -7.04
N ALA A 62 7.58 4.15 -6.68
CA ALA A 62 8.16 4.05 -5.36
C ALA A 62 8.97 5.29 -4.97
N ASP A 63 9.77 5.79 -5.89
CA ASP A 63 10.54 7.02 -5.69
C ASP A 63 9.60 8.20 -5.43
N ALA A 64 8.61 8.40 -6.30
CA ALA A 64 7.69 9.53 -6.22
C ALA A 64 6.78 9.49 -4.99
N ILE A 65 6.25 8.31 -4.62
CA ILE A 65 5.38 8.18 -3.43
C ILE A 65 6.20 8.19 -2.14
N GLY A 66 7.47 7.76 -2.21
CA GLY A 66 8.44 7.88 -1.14
C GLY A 66 8.61 9.33 -0.72
N GLU A 67 8.86 10.24 -1.66
CA GLU A 67 9.07 11.67 -1.38
C GLU A 67 7.99 12.31 -0.51
N ILE A 68 6.74 11.86 -0.65
CA ILE A 68 5.63 12.46 0.10
C ILE A 68 5.40 11.85 1.48
N GLY A 69 5.88 10.63 1.76
CA GLY A 69 5.47 9.99 3.02
C GLY A 69 5.73 8.50 3.11
N ALA A 70 5.49 7.77 2.02
CA ALA A 70 5.46 6.32 2.05
C ALA A 70 6.80 5.72 2.48
N THR A 71 6.75 4.66 3.28
CA THR A 71 7.96 3.96 3.73
C THR A 71 7.91 2.47 3.44
N ASN A 72 6.73 1.90 3.20
CA ASN A 72 6.59 0.48 2.83
C ASN A 72 5.65 0.28 1.64
N ILE A 73 6.18 -0.25 0.53
CA ILE A 73 5.44 -0.61 -0.67
C ILE A 73 5.29 -2.11 -0.75
N ARG A 74 4.05 -2.56 -0.94
CA ARG A 74 3.69 -3.97 -0.92
C ARG A 74 2.79 -4.31 -2.08
N THR A 75 2.90 -5.53 -2.58
CA THR A 75 1.87 -6.08 -3.46
C THR A 75 0.54 -6.17 -2.70
N ILE A 76 -0.55 -5.80 -3.35
CA ILE A 76 -1.90 -5.93 -2.78
C ILE A 76 -2.15 -7.36 -2.28
N SER A 77 -3.00 -7.51 -1.25
CA SER A 77 -3.26 -8.79 -0.54
C SER A 77 -2.16 -9.28 0.40
N ASN A 78 -0.96 -8.69 0.40
CA ASN A 78 0.13 -9.06 1.31
C ASN A 78 0.38 -8.01 2.41
N MET A 79 -0.53 -7.05 2.63
CA MET A 79 -0.33 -5.93 3.54
C MET A 79 -0.44 -6.28 5.04
N THR A 80 -1.18 -7.33 5.39
CA THR A 80 -1.48 -7.65 6.79
C THR A 80 -0.38 -8.43 7.52
N LEU A 81 0.62 -8.93 6.79
CA LEU A 81 1.71 -9.76 7.33
C LEU A 81 3.05 -9.11 7.04
N GLN A 82 3.46 -8.21 7.93
CA GLN A 82 4.77 -7.58 7.86
C GLN A 82 5.90 -8.53 8.25
N LYS A 83 7.00 -8.45 7.51
CA LYS A 83 8.24 -9.20 7.70
C LYS A 83 9.14 -8.41 8.66
N SER A 84 10.04 -9.09 9.36
CA SER A 84 10.83 -8.50 10.45
C SER A 84 11.73 -7.32 10.05
N TRP A 85 12.05 -7.18 8.77
CA TRP A 85 12.90 -6.10 8.24
C TRP A 85 12.10 -4.93 7.66
N GLU A 86 10.78 -5.02 7.60
CA GLU A 86 9.96 -3.95 7.05
C GLU A 86 9.70 -2.85 8.08
N PRO A 87 9.39 -1.62 7.64
CA PRO A 87 9.00 -0.55 8.55
C PRO A 87 7.76 -0.90 9.36
N TRP A 88 7.81 -0.60 10.65
CA TRP A 88 6.70 -0.63 11.60
C TRP A 88 6.30 0.81 11.91
N ASP A 89 5.02 1.15 11.77
CA ASP A 89 4.51 2.51 11.98
C ASP A 89 5.33 3.60 11.26
N GLY A 90 5.87 3.26 10.10
CA GLY A 90 6.64 4.18 9.26
C GLY A 90 8.15 4.19 9.52
N ARG A 91 8.70 3.40 10.45
CA ARG A 91 10.14 3.38 10.78
C ARG A 91 10.72 1.99 10.66
N PHE A 92 11.96 1.90 10.16
CA PHE A 92 12.68 0.64 10.15
C PHE A 92 13.14 0.30 11.57
N PRO A 93 12.90 -0.93 12.07
CA PRO A 93 13.24 -1.30 13.45
C PRO A 93 14.68 -1.00 13.86
N LEU A 94 15.64 -1.17 12.94
CA LEU A 94 17.05 -0.88 13.22
C LEU A 94 17.39 0.62 13.14
N GLN A 95 16.65 1.41 12.36
CA GLN A 95 16.92 2.86 12.26
C GLN A 95 16.60 3.60 13.55
N GLU A 96 15.73 3.05 14.40
CA GLU A 96 15.46 3.62 15.73
C GLU A 96 16.69 3.56 16.66
N LEU A 97 17.71 2.76 16.31
CA LEU A 97 18.94 2.61 17.09
C LEU A 97 20.08 3.53 16.64
N PHE A 98 19.88 4.30 15.56
CA PHE A 98 20.90 5.19 14.98
C PHE A 98 20.43 6.64 14.98
N GLU A 99 21.37 7.58 14.82
CA GLU A 99 21.02 8.97 14.50
C GLU A 99 20.26 9.01 13.16
N LEU A 100 19.19 9.81 13.13
CA LEU A 100 18.38 9.97 11.93
C LEU A 100 19.22 10.65 10.85
N ASP A 101 19.32 10.02 9.68
CA ASP A 101 19.83 10.67 8.49
C ASP A 101 18.75 11.56 7.85
N ASN A 102 19.15 12.38 6.89
CA ASN A 102 18.22 13.16 6.07
C ASN A 102 17.70 12.32 4.88
N ILE A 103 17.81 10.99 4.94
CA ILE A 103 17.41 10.09 3.86
C ILE A 103 16.04 9.52 4.20
N ARG A 104 15.13 9.55 3.22
CA ARG A 104 13.85 8.86 3.35
C ARG A 104 13.97 7.48 2.73
N TRP A 105 13.93 6.45 3.57
CA TRP A 105 14.03 5.07 3.15
C TRP A 105 12.66 4.49 2.82
N VAL A 106 12.57 3.74 1.71
CA VAL A 106 11.35 3.06 1.26
C VAL A 106 11.67 1.59 1.02
N SER A 107 10.94 0.68 1.67
CA SER A 107 11.05 -0.76 1.40
C SER A 107 10.07 -1.19 0.31
N ILE A 108 10.50 -2.07 -0.58
CA ILE A 108 9.65 -2.72 -1.59
C ILE A 108 9.60 -4.21 -1.27
N ASN A 109 8.43 -4.73 -0.90
CA ASN A 109 8.24 -6.14 -0.53
C ASN A 109 7.98 -7.05 -1.75
N THR A 110 8.69 -6.84 -2.84
CA THR A 110 8.57 -7.74 -4.00
C THR A 110 9.82 -7.64 -4.86
N LYS A 111 10.17 -8.75 -5.51
CA LYS A 111 11.19 -8.80 -6.56
C LYS A 111 10.55 -8.79 -7.95
N ASN A 112 9.28 -9.17 -8.04
CA ASN A 112 8.52 -9.26 -9.28
C ASN A 112 7.03 -9.10 -8.93
N ILE A 113 6.53 -7.87 -9.07
CA ILE A 113 5.16 -7.56 -8.65
C ILE A 113 4.12 -8.26 -9.53
N ASP A 114 4.41 -8.48 -10.82
CA ASP A 114 3.48 -9.13 -11.74
C ASP A 114 3.23 -10.58 -11.34
N GLU A 115 4.28 -11.29 -10.92
CA GLU A 115 4.16 -12.66 -10.40
C GLU A 115 3.38 -12.69 -9.07
N ASP A 116 3.66 -11.75 -8.17
CA ASP A 116 2.97 -11.67 -6.88
C ASP A 116 1.49 -11.32 -7.01
N ILE A 117 1.13 -10.46 -7.98
CA ILE A 117 -0.26 -10.13 -8.31
C ILE A 117 -0.98 -11.39 -8.81
N LYS A 118 -0.37 -12.15 -9.73
CA LYS A 118 -0.93 -13.41 -10.25
C LYS A 118 -1.20 -14.40 -9.12
N LYS A 119 -0.21 -14.66 -8.26
CA LYS A 119 -0.34 -15.53 -7.08
C LYS A 119 -1.45 -15.05 -6.14
N SER A 120 -1.55 -13.74 -5.92
CA SER A 120 -2.58 -13.15 -5.06
C SER A 120 -3.98 -13.36 -5.62
N ILE A 121 -4.17 -13.21 -6.93
CA ILE A 121 -5.44 -13.46 -7.62
C ILE A 121 -5.82 -14.95 -7.56
N GLU A 122 -4.88 -15.85 -7.84
CA GLU A 122 -5.09 -17.29 -7.76
C GLU A 122 -5.52 -17.73 -6.36
N ARG A 123 -4.78 -17.31 -5.33
CA ARG A 123 -5.13 -17.56 -3.93
C ARG A 123 -6.52 -17.05 -3.58
N LYS A 124 -6.85 -15.82 -4.00
CA LYS A 124 -8.18 -15.23 -3.72
C LYS A 124 -9.31 -16.00 -4.41
N ARG A 125 -9.10 -16.47 -5.65
CA ARG A 125 -10.05 -17.33 -6.37
C ARG A 125 -10.25 -18.66 -5.64
N MET A 126 -9.18 -19.30 -5.16
CA MET A 126 -9.27 -20.54 -4.40
C MET A 126 -10.06 -20.38 -3.09
N ILE A 127 -9.87 -19.25 -2.40
CA ILE A 127 -10.63 -18.90 -1.19
C ILE A 127 -12.13 -18.72 -1.51
N VAL A 128 -12.45 -17.91 -2.53
CA VAL A 128 -13.84 -17.62 -2.92
C VAL A 128 -14.57 -18.89 -3.38
N ASN A 129 -13.86 -19.78 -4.07
CA ASN A 129 -14.41 -21.06 -4.54
C ASN A 129 -14.51 -22.13 -3.44
N GLY A 130 -14.05 -21.85 -2.21
CA GLY A 130 -14.09 -22.79 -1.09
C GLY A 130 -13.01 -23.87 -1.10
N ASN A 131 -12.04 -23.78 -2.01
CA ASN A 131 -10.93 -24.74 -2.13
C ASN A 131 -9.87 -24.58 -1.03
N ILE A 132 -9.84 -23.43 -0.36
CA ILE A 132 -8.94 -23.13 0.76
C ILE A 132 -9.75 -22.42 1.85
N LYS A 133 -9.70 -22.94 3.08
CA LYS A 133 -10.20 -22.22 4.27
C LYS A 133 -9.13 -21.24 4.74
N ILE A 134 -9.53 -20.00 4.98
CA ILE A 134 -8.70 -19.03 5.69
C ILE A 134 -8.68 -19.46 7.18
N PRO A 135 -7.52 -19.46 7.85
CA PRO A 135 -7.46 -19.68 9.30
C PRO A 135 -8.31 -18.66 10.07
#